data_AF-A0A524QNK1-F1
#
_entry.id   AF-A0A524QNK1-F1
#
_cell.length_a   1.000
_cell.length_b   1.000
_cell.length_c   1.000
_cell.angle_alpha   90.00
_cell.angle_beta   90.00
_cell.angle_gamma   90.00
#
_symmetry.space_group_name_H-M   'P 1'
#
loop_
_entity.id
_entity.type
_entity.pdbx_description
1 polymer ?
#
loop_
_entity_poly.entity_id
_entity_poly.type
_entity_poly.pdbx_seq_one_letter_code
_entity_poly.pdbx_strand_id
1 'polypeptide(L)'
;MNRRTRRTGQNKTRRTTRWNRPTTTTRRFNATGRMKNWTSTEVNTLKKIYRTNSNVFIAQKLGRTEGSVQYKASSLGLRKSATYLKQIRNNWA
;
A
#
# COMPACT_ATOMS: atom_id res chain seq x y z
N MET A 1 -30.47 34.00 43.63
CA MET A 1 -29.31 34.78 43.12
C MET A 1 -28.02 34.06 43.54
N ASN A 2 -27.00 34.01 42.66
CA ASN A 2 -25.69 33.30 42.75
C ASN A 2 -25.75 31.76 42.71
N ARG A 3 -25.54 31.09 41.57
CA ARG A 3 -24.33 31.02 40.70
C ARG A 3 -23.03 30.80 41.47
N ARG A 4 -22.51 29.57 41.43
CA ARG A 4 -21.10 29.25 41.13
C ARG A 4 -20.93 27.75 40.88
N THR A 5 -20.62 27.49 39.62
CA THR A 5 -20.33 26.20 39.00
C THR A 5 -19.03 25.61 39.53
N ARG A 6 -19.01 24.30 39.78
CA ARG A 6 -17.76 23.55 39.98
C ARG A 6 -17.12 23.29 38.63
N ARG A 7 -15.84 23.64 38.53
CA ARG A 7 -14.98 23.60 37.36
C ARG A 7 -13.86 22.59 37.64
N THR A 8 -13.76 21.52 36.86
CA THR A 8 -12.52 20.73 36.61
C THR A 8 -12.89 19.55 35.71
N GLY A 9 -12.20 19.18 34.64
CA GLY A 9 -11.11 19.77 33.89
C GLY A 9 -11.04 18.94 32.60
N GLN A 10 -11.38 19.52 31.46
CA GLN A 10 -11.18 18.85 30.18
C GLN A 10 -9.74 19.06 29.74
N ASN A 11 -9.02 17.95 29.69
CA ASN A 11 -7.60 17.87 29.42
C ASN A 11 -7.32 18.20 27.96
N LYS A 12 -6.29 19.02 27.73
CA LYS A 12 -5.85 19.46 26.42
C LYS A 12 -5.14 18.31 25.70
N THR A 13 -5.58 17.97 24.50
CA THR A 13 -4.66 17.54 23.44
C THR A 13 -4.94 18.40 22.21
N ARG A 14 -3.98 19.25 21.84
CA ARG A 14 -3.97 20.00 20.59
C ARG A 14 -2.94 19.34 19.68
N ARG A 15 -3.37 18.92 18.48
CA ARG A 15 -2.63 18.79 17.19
C ARG A 15 -3.32 17.69 16.36
N THR A 16 -3.57 17.73 15.05
CA THR A 16 -3.49 18.69 13.94
C THR A 16 -4.14 17.94 12.76
N THR A 17 -5.02 18.61 12.01
CA THR A 17 -5.05 18.62 10.53
C THR A 17 -5.13 17.30 9.73
N ARG A 18 -6.30 17.12 9.08
CA ARG A 18 -6.48 16.79 7.64
C ARG A 18 -6.27 15.34 7.16
N TRP A 19 -7.37 14.82 6.58
CA TRP A 19 -7.59 13.56 5.87
C TRP A 19 -7.93 12.33 6.73
N ASN A 20 -9.21 11.95 6.66
CA ASN A 20 -9.57 10.54 6.46
C ASN A 20 -8.92 10.11 5.14
N ARG A 21 -7.63 9.81 5.19
CA ARG A 21 -6.94 9.11 4.13
C ARG A 21 -7.15 7.65 4.49
N PRO A 22 -8.08 6.90 3.84
CA PRO A 22 -8.00 5.47 3.94
C PRO A 22 -6.65 5.11 3.32
N THR A 23 -5.64 4.91 4.17
CA THR A 23 -4.49 4.14 3.73
C THR A 23 -5.12 2.80 3.40
N THR A 24 -5.32 2.51 2.13
CA THR A 24 -5.79 1.21 1.63
C THR A 24 -4.69 0.17 1.86
N THR A 25 -4.18 0.10 3.08
CA THR A 25 -3.59 -1.07 3.71
C THR A 25 -4.65 -1.58 4.67
N THR A 26 -5.88 -1.81 4.18
CA THR A 26 -6.76 -2.77 4.84
C THR A 26 -6.01 -4.08 4.72
N ARG A 27 -5.26 -4.40 5.79
CA ARG A 27 -4.58 -5.65 6.02
C ARG A 27 -5.70 -6.68 6.14
N ARG A 28 -6.24 -7.13 4.98
CA ARG A 28 -7.03 -8.35 4.87
C ARG A 28 -6.04 -9.48 5.10
N PHE A 29 -5.59 -9.60 6.34
CA PHE A 29 -5.03 -10.85 6.80
C PHE A 29 -6.10 -11.90 6.51
N ASN A 30 -5.69 -13.05 5.98
CA ASN A 30 -6.55 -14.21 6.04
C ASN A 30 -7.04 -14.36 7.49
N ALA A 31 -8.22 -14.94 7.70
CA ALA A 31 -8.82 -15.10 9.03
C ALA A 31 -7.90 -15.76 10.08
N THR A 32 -6.80 -16.38 9.64
CA THR A 32 -5.75 -17.04 10.44
C THR A 32 -4.52 -16.19 10.75
N GLY A 33 -4.45 -14.92 10.31
CA GLY A 33 -3.28 -14.04 10.52
C GLY A 33 -2.02 -14.43 9.72
N ARG A 34 -2.06 -15.53 8.96
CA ARG A 34 -0.90 -16.03 8.20
C ARG A 34 -0.76 -15.28 6.87
N MET A 35 0.46 -14.86 6.55
CA MET A 35 0.76 -14.26 5.25
C MET A 35 0.58 -15.30 4.14
N LYS A 36 -0.12 -14.95 3.05
CA LYS A 36 -0.31 -15.85 1.91
C LYS A 36 1.05 -16.13 1.25
N ASN A 37 1.51 -17.37 1.29
CA ASN A 37 2.75 -17.79 0.64
C ASN A 37 2.68 -17.53 -0.87
N TRP A 38 3.81 -17.20 -1.48
CA TRP A 38 3.93 -17.06 -2.93
C TRP A 38 3.97 -18.43 -3.58
N THR A 39 3.05 -18.72 -4.50
CA THR A 39 3.10 -19.96 -5.29
C THR A 39 4.07 -19.81 -6.45
N SER A 40 4.60 -20.92 -6.95
CA SER A 40 5.47 -20.93 -8.14
C SER A 40 4.79 -20.33 -9.37
N THR A 41 3.47 -20.52 -9.50
CA THR A 41 2.66 -19.94 -10.59
C THR A 41 2.55 -18.42 -10.49
N GLU A 42 2.36 -17.87 -9.28
CA GLU A 42 2.36 -16.42 -9.04
C GLU A 42 3.74 -15.81 -9.32
N VAL A 43 4.82 -16.49 -8.90
CA VAL A 43 6.20 -16.04 -9.17
C VAL A 43 6.51 -16.03 -10.66
N ASN A 44 6.14 -17.08 -11.39
CA ASN A 44 6.33 -17.14 -12.83
C ASN A 44 5.53 -16.05 -13.56
N THR A 45 4.30 -15.81 -13.12
CA THR A 45 3.47 -14.73 -13.64
C THR A 45 4.13 -13.38 -13.40
N LEU A 46 4.59 -13.13 -12.16
CA LEU A 46 5.29 -11.90 -11.78
C LEU A 46 6.51 -11.67 -12.69
N LYS A 47 7.37 -12.67 -12.89
CA LYS A 47 8.56 -12.55 -13.76
C LYS A 47 8.20 -12.14 -15.20
N LYS A 48 7.12 -12.68 -15.76
CA LYS A 48 6.68 -12.39 -17.14
C LYS A 48 6.16 -10.97 -17.29
N ILE A 49 5.30 -10.51 -16.37
CA ILE A 49 4.57 -9.26 -16.53
C ILE A 49 5.25 -8.06 -15.87
N TYR A 50 6.22 -8.27 -14.97
CA TYR A 50 6.81 -7.19 -14.18
C TYR A 50 7.54 -6.15 -15.02
N ARG A 51 8.22 -6.54 -16.11
CA ARG A 51 9.05 -5.62 -16.90
C ARG A 51 8.25 -4.50 -17.56
N THR A 52 7.00 -4.75 -17.92
CA THR A 52 6.16 -3.86 -18.76
C THR A 52 4.95 -3.27 -18.04
N ASN A 53 4.55 -3.82 -16.89
CA ASN A 53 3.33 -3.40 -16.20
C ASN A 53 3.61 -2.66 -14.89
N SER A 54 2.65 -1.87 -14.43
CA SER A 54 2.69 -1.21 -13.12
C SER A 54 2.50 -2.21 -11.98
N ASN A 55 2.99 -1.86 -10.80
CA ASN A 55 2.80 -2.71 -9.61
C ASN A 55 1.32 -2.83 -9.22
N VAL A 56 0.54 -1.76 -9.44
CA VAL A 56 -0.92 -1.73 -9.25
C VAL A 56 -1.61 -2.83 -10.07
N PHE A 57 -1.30 -2.90 -11.37
CA PHE A 57 -1.91 -3.87 -12.27
C PHE A 57 -1.56 -5.31 -11.87
N ILE A 58 -0.29 -5.54 -11.52
CA ILE A 58 0.20 -6.85 -11.10
C ILE A 58 -0.46 -7.28 -9.78
N ALA A 59 -0.62 -6.35 -8.85
CA ALA A 59 -1.28 -6.57 -7.57
C ALA A 59 -2.74 -7.00 -7.77
N GLN A 60 -3.49 -6.30 -8.63
CA GLN A 60 -4.86 -6.68 -8.99
C GLN A 60 -4.92 -8.06 -9.64
N LYS A 61 -4.03 -8.35 -10.59
CA LYS A 61 -3.98 -9.64 -11.29
C LYS A 61 -3.67 -10.83 -10.37
N LEU A 62 -2.82 -10.64 -9.36
CA LEU A 62 -2.44 -11.69 -8.42
C LEU A 62 -3.30 -11.71 -7.14
N GLY A 63 -4.23 -10.77 -6.99
CA GLY A 63 -4.99 -10.58 -5.74
C GLY A 63 -4.08 -10.30 -4.54
N ARG A 64 -2.98 -9.56 -4.75
CA ARG A 64 -1.99 -9.18 -3.74
C ARG A 64 -2.00 -7.67 -3.54
N THR A 65 -1.30 -7.19 -2.53
CA THR A 65 -1.03 -5.75 -2.37
C THR A 65 0.18 -5.34 -3.19
N GLU A 66 0.21 -4.07 -3.61
CA GLU A 66 1.34 -3.50 -4.36
C GLU A 66 2.66 -3.63 -3.60
N GLY A 67 2.65 -3.40 -2.29
CA GLY A 67 3.83 -3.57 -1.44
C GLY A 67 4.34 -5.01 -1.39
N SER A 68 3.43 -6.01 -1.37
CA SER A 68 3.84 -7.41 -1.43
C SER A 68 4.48 -7.77 -2.78
N VAL A 69 3.91 -7.26 -3.87
CA VAL A 69 4.47 -7.41 -5.23
C VAL A 69 5.84 -6.73 -5.34
N GLN A 70 5.98 -5.50 -4.83
CA GLN A 70 7.24 -4.76 -4.83
C GLN A 70 8.30 -5.52 -4.03
N TYR A 71 8.01 -5.91 -2.80
CA TYR A 71 8.94 -6.66 -1.95
C TYR A 71 9.38 -7.97 -2.62
N LYS A 72 8.42 -8.71 -3.20
CA LYS A 72 8.75 -9.96 -3.90
C LYS A 72 9.59 -9.71 -5.15
N ALA A 73 9.28 -8.68 -5.93
CA ALA A 73 10.05 -8.33 -7.12
C ALA A 73 11.49 -7.93 -6.76
N SER A 74 11.67 -7.14 -5.69
CA SER A 74 12.99 -6.79 -5.16
C SER A 74 13.77 -8.02 -4.69
N SER A 75 13.12 -8.93 -3.96
CA SER A 75 13.72 -10.20 -3.54
C SER A 75 14.13 -11.09 -4.72
N LEU A 76 13.46 -10.98 -5.86
CA LEU A 76 13.79 -11.70 -7.10
C LEU A 76 14.74 -10.92 -8.03
N GLY A 77 15.17 -9.70 -7.65
CA GLY A 77 16.02 -8.85 -8.48
C GLY A 77 15.36 -8.35 -9.77
N LEU A 78 14.02 -8.34 -9.83
CA LEU A 78 13.29 -7.93 -11.04
C LEU A 78 13.36 -6.43 -11.25
N ARG A 79 13.65 -6.02 -12.49
CA ARG A 79 13.73 -4.62 -12.91
C ARG A 79 12.68 -4.31 -13.98
N LYS A 80 12.19 -3.07 -13.98
CA LYS A 80 11.33 -2.55 -15.06
C LYS A 80 12.15 -2.29 -16.33
N SER A 81 11.53 -2.34 -17.50
CA SER A 81 12.22 -2.01 -18.75
C SER A 81 12.54 -0.52 -18.83
N ALA A 82 13.64 -0.17 -19.49
CA ALA A 82 14.01 1.23 -19.73
C ALA A 82 12.93 1.99 -20.51
N THR A 83 12.26 1.32 -21.45
CA THR A 83 11.12 1.86 -22.21
C THR A 83 9.96 2.24 -21.31
N TYR A 84 9.60 1.36 -20.37
CA TYR A 84 8.55 1.62 -19.39
C TYR A 84 8.91 2.80 -18.49
N LEU A 85 10.14 2.86 -17.98
CA LEU A 85 10.60 3.98 -17.15
C LEU A 85 10.59 5.31 -17.91
N LYS A 86 10.99 5.31 -19.20
CA LYS A 86 10.91 6.48 -20.07
C LYS A 86 9.47 6.94 -20.29
N GLN A 87 8.55 6.00 -20.53
CA GLN A 87 7.13 6.29 -20.70
C GLN A 87 6.53 6.94 -19.46
N ILE A 88 6.76 6.35 -18.27
CA ILE A 88 6.22 6.93 -17.04
C ILE A 88 6.81 8.33 -16.80
N ARG A 89 8.13 8.51 -17.01
CA ARG A 89 8.78 9.82 -16.88
C ARG A 89 8.11 10.90 -17.73
N ASN A 90 7.77 10.56 -18.97
CA ASN A 90 7.17 11.49 -19.92
C ASN A 90 5.70 11.81 -19.58
N ASN A 91 5.00 10.96 -18.83
CA ASN A 91 3.60 11.18 -18.43
C ASN A 91 3.45 12.11 -17.21
N TRP A 92 4.55 12.70 -16.72
CA TRP A 92 4.55 13.72 -15.65
C TRP A 92 4.98 15.11 -16.14
N ALA A 93 4.96 15.34 -17.45
CA ALA A 93 5.09 16.66 -18.08
C ALA A 93 3.69 17.25 -18.32
#